data_AF-A0A1S1LS66-F1
#
_entry.id   AF-A0A1S1LS66-F1
#
_cell.length_a   1.000
_cell.length_b   1.000
_cell.length_c   1.000
_cell.angle_alpha   90.00
_cell.angle_beta   90.00
_cell.angle_gamma   90.00
#
_symmetry.space_group_name_H-M   'P 1'
#
loop_
_entity.id
_entity.type
_entity.pdbx_description
1 polymer ?
#
loop_
_entity_poly.entity_id
_entity_poly.type
_entity_poly.pdbx_seq_one_letter_code
_entity_poly.pdbx_strand_id
1 'polypeptide(L)'
;MEVAEGVAAALTSHHWHYVPPHLDRRPYRRFFVKIVDGHRAAHLHLMTHNAVRWHQQLAFRDALRANRDLVRAYSELKFLLAAKHRNNREAYTAGKQKFINDVLICHMGDGHSGPEN
;
A
#
# COMPACT_ATOMS: atom_id res chain seq x y z
N MET A 1 -2.55 -3.22 -20.83
CA MET A 1 -2.19 -4.52 -20.21
C MET A 1 -0.75 -4.89 -20.50
N GLU A 2 -0.29 -4.64 -21.73
CA GLU A 2 1.06 -4.86 -22.27
C GLU A 2 2.22 -4.32 -21.41
N VAL A 3 2.07 -3.15 -20.78
CA VAL A 3 3.13 -2.55 -19.93
C VAL A 3 3.51 -3.43 -18.74
N ALA A 4 2.53 -4.11 -18.12
CA ALA A 4 2.80 -4.93 -16.95
C ALA A 4 3.60 -6.19 -17.29
N GLU A 5 3.36 -6.76 -18.47
CA GLU A 5 4.08 -7.94 -18.98
C GLU A 5 5.50 -7.56 -19.42
N GLY A 6 5.69 -6.42 -20.09
CA GLY A 6 7.02 -5.89 -20.40
C GLY A 6 7.86 -5.63 -19.14
N VAL A 7 7.25 -5.04 -18.11
CA VAL A 7 7.91 -4.85 -16.81
C VAL A 7 8.20 -6.20 -16.12
N ALA A 8 7.27 -7.16 -16.19
CA ALA A 8 7.49 -8.48 -15.63
C ALA A 8 8.69 -9.18 -16.28
N ALA A 9 8.79 -9.14 -17.61
CA ALA A 9 9.91 -9.71 -18.35
C ALA A 9 11.25 -9.08 -17.91
N ALA A 10 11.30 -7.75 -17.78
CA ALA A 10 12.51 -7.05 -17.38
C ALA A 10 12.92 -7.33 -15.92
N LEU A 11 11.95 -7.52 -15.02
CA LEU A 11 12.21 -7.70 -13.58
C LEU A 11 12.42 -9.16 -13.17
N THR A 12 12.06 -10.13 -14.01
CA THR A 12 12.17 -11.57 -13.71
C THR A 12 13.63 -11.98 -13.41
N SER A 13 14.60 -11.44 -14.16
CA SER A 13 16.04 -11.67 -13.94
C SER A 13 16.55 -11.15 -12.59
N HIS A 14 15.78 -10.30 -11.92
CA HIS A 14 16.13 -9.68 -10.64
C HIS A 14 15.32 -10.25 -9.46
N HIS A 15 14.79 -11.47 -9.61
CA HIS A 15 14.01 -12.20 -8.62
C HIS A 15 12.67 -11.54 -8.26
N TRP A 16 12.10 -10.75 -9.17
CA TRP A 16 10.74 -10.26 -9.03
C TRP A 16 9.77 -11.21 -9.70
N HIS A 17 8.71 -11.52 -8.97
CA HIS A 17 7.63 -12.36 -9.45
C HIS A 17 6.38 -11.53 -9.59
N TYR A 18 5.82 -11.51 -10.80
CA TYR A 18 4.55 -10.86 -11.07
C TYR A 18 3.41 -11.69 -10.48
N VAL A 19 2.58 -11.06 -9.64
CA VAL A 19 1.40 -11.70 -9.04
C VAL A 19 0.22 -11.52 -10.00
N PRO A 20 -0.38 -12.63 -10.46
CA PRO A 20 -1.53 -12.56 -11.36
C PRO A 20 -2.68 -11.71 -10.78
N PRO A 21 -3.35 -10.87 -11.60
CA PRO A 21 -4.40 -9.97 -11.12
C PRO A 21 -5.55 -10.66 -10.39
N HIS A 22 -5.89 -11.90 -10.78
CA HIS A 22 -6.94 -12.69 -10.15
C HIS A 22 -6.59 -13.10 -8.71
N LEU A 23 -5.30 -13.29 -8.40
CA LEU A 23 -4.81 -13.55 -7.04
C LEU A 23 -4.67 -12.26 -6.23
N ASP A 24 -4.29 -11.15 -6.87
CA ASP A 24 -4.16 -9.87 -6.18
C ASP A 24 -5.52 -9.26 -5.80
N ARG A 25 -6.57 -9.50 -6.60
CA ARG A 25 -7.94 -8.99 -6.38
C ARG A 25 -7.97 -7.46 -6.15
N ARG A 26 -7.01 -6.73 -6.73
CA ARG A 26 -6.89 -5.26 -6.70
C ARG A 26 -6.67 -4.75 -8.12
N PRO A 27 -7.74 -4.48 -8.89
CA PRO A 27 -7.65 -4.20 -10.32
C PRO A 27 -6.83 -2.93 -10.63
N TYR A 28 -6.79 -2.00 -9.69
CA TYR A 28 -6.11 -0.70 -9.77
C TYR A 28 -4.58 -0.77 -9.68
N ARG A 29 -3.98 -1.96 -9.46
CA ARG A 29 -2.52 -2.11 -9.38
C ARG A 29 -2.02 -3.33 -10.13
N ARG A 30 -0.71 -3.38 -10.31
CA ARG A 30 0.05 -4.55 -10.74
C ARG A 30 1.06 -4.84 -9.65
N PHE A 31 1.00 -6.05 -9.09
CA PHE A 31 1.71 -6.38 -7.88
C PHE A 31 2.88 -7.33 -8.18
N PHE A 32 4.06 -6.97 -7.71
CA PHE A 32 5.28 -7.77 -7.85
C PHE A 32 5.88 -8.03 -6.47
N VAL A 33 6.41 -9.22 -6.29
CA VAL A 33 7.05 -9.62 -5.04
C VAL A 33 8.48 -10.04 -5.35
N LYS A 34 9.44 -9.43 -4.65
CA LYS A 34 10.84 -9.88 -4.71
C LYS A 34 11.05 -11.02 -3.73
N ILE A 35 11.57 -12.14 -4.20
CA ILE A 35 11.92 -13.29 -3.35
C ILE A 35 13.44 -13.42 -3.32
N VAL A 36 14.02 -13.42 -2.13
CA VAL A 36 15.46 -13.62 -1.90
C VAL A 36 15.57 -14.69 -0.82
N ASP A 37 16.36 -15.73 -1.08
CA ASP A 37 16.58 -16.86 -0.15
C ASP A 37 15.28 -17.52 0.35
N GLY A 38 14.26 -17.63 -0.52
CA GLY A 38 12.95 -18.21 -0.17
C GLY A 38 12.03 -17.27 0.63
N HIS A 39 12.49 -16.06 0.96
CA HIS A 39 11.73 -15.07 1.72
C HIS A 39 11.28 -13.89 0.85
N ARG A 40 10.09 -13.36 1.13
CA ARG A 40 9.60 -12.14 0.48
C ARG A 40 10.38 -10.94 1.01
N ALA A 41 11.32 -10.45 0.21
CA ALA A 41 12.19 -9.35 0.55
C ALA A 41 11.53 -7.98 0.31
N ALA A 42 10.75 -7.85 -0.77
CA ALA A 42 10.13 -6.57 -1.13
C ALA A 42 8.80 -6.74 -1.88
N HIS A 43 8.00 -5.68 -1.80
CA HIS A 43 6.72 -5.55 -2.49
C HIS A 43 6.77 -4.33 -3.40
N LEU A 44 6.48 -4.52 -4.68
CA LEU A 44 6.43 -3.46 -5.66
C LEU A 44 5.00 -3.33 -6.18
N HIS A 45 4.45 -2.12 -6.07
CA HIS A 45 3.10 -1.79 -6.52
C HIS A 45 3.22 -0.88 -7.74
N LEU A 46 2.93 -1.40 -8.92
CA LEU A 46 2.78 -0.60 -10.13
C LEU A 46 1.35 -0.06 -10.20
N MET A 47 1.22 1.25 -10.32
CA MET A 47 -0.07 1.94 -10.37
C MET A 47 -0.02 3.02 -11.44
N THR A 48 -1.18 3.38 -12.00
CA THR A 48 -1.27 4.49 -12.94
C THR A 48 -0.92 5.80 -12.25
N HIS A 49 -0.16 6.66 -12.92
CA HIS A 49 0.13 8.00 -12.47
C HIS A 49 -1.17 8.77 -12.15
N ASN A 50 -1.16 9.58 -11.09
CA ASN A 50 -2.31 10.33 -10.58
C ASN A 50 -3.56 9.51 -10.19
N ALA A 51 -3.44 8.20 -9.99
CA ALA A 51 -4.54 7.43 -9.43
C ALA A 51 -4.89 7.96 -8.02
N VAL A 52 -6.18 8.07 -7.69
CA VAL A 52 -6.62 8.52 -6.34
C VAL A 52 -5.92 7.75 -5.21
N ARG A 53 -5.74 6.44 -5.38
CA ARG A 53 -5.03 5.58 -4.43
C ARG A 53 -3.55 5.91 -4.27
N TRP A 54 -2.90 6.42 -5.31
CA TRP A 54 -1.50 6.88 -5.25
C TRP A 54 -1.39 8.06 -4.28
N HIS A 55 -2.24 9.08 -4.47
CA HIS A 55 -2.27 10.25 -3.58
C HIS A 55 -2.63 9.86 -2.14
N GLN A 56 -3.59 8.96 -1.94
CA GLN A 56 -3.94 8.45 -0.60
C GLN A 56 -2.75 7.77 0.09
N GLN A 57 -1.93 6.98 -0.62
CA GLN A 57 -0.75 6.35 -0.02
C GLN A 57 0.31 7.37 0.39
N LEU A 58 0.54 8.40 -0.43
CA LEU A 58 1.47 9.48 -0.12
C LEU A 58 0.98 10.33 1.05
N ALA A 59 -0.28 10.76 1.03
CA ALA A 59 -0.89 11.54 2.11
C ALA A 59 -0.86 10.79 3.45
N PHE A 60 -1.15 9.49 3.46
CA PHE A 60 -1.06 8.68 4.68
C PHE A 60 0.38 8.59 5.20
N ARG A 61 1.36 8.38 4.31
CA ARG A 61 2.79 8.39 4.67
C ARG A 61 3.21 9.72 5.27
N ASP A 62 2.78 10.82 4.68
CA ASP A 62 3.19 12.16 5.09
C ASP A 62 2.53 12.56 6.42
N ALA A 63 1.26 12.19 6.64
CA ALA A 63 0.59 12.31 7.94
C ALA A 63 1.31 11.54 9.06
N LEU A 64 1.75 10.30 8.80
CA LEU A 64 2.54 9.52 9.76
C LEU A 64 3.92 10.14 10.04
N ARG A 65 4.58 10.72 9.02
CA ARG A 65 5.87 11.39 9.20
C ARG A 65 5.75 12.68 10.02
N ALA A 66 4.63 13.39 9.86
CA ALA A 66 4.36 14.64 10.58
C ALA A 66 3.91 14.43 12.03
N ASN A 67 3.34 13.26 12.37
CA ASN A 67 2.75 13.03 13.69
C ASN A 67 3.18 11.70 14.32
N ARG A 68 4.02 11.78 15.36
CA ARG A 68 4.53 10.62 16.10
C ARG A 68 3.44 9.85 16.86
N ASP A 69 2.36 10.50 17.27
CA ASP A 69 1.24 9.82 17.94
C ASP A 69 0.47 8.92 16.97
N LEU A 70 0.30 9.36 15.72
CA LEU A 70 -0.28 8.51 14.68
C LEU A 70 0.60 7.29 14.40
N VAL A 71 1.94 7.44 14.42
CA VAL A 71 2.86 6.32 14.28
C VAL A 71 2.69 5.30 15.41
N ARG A 72 2.61 5.78 16.65
CA ARG A 72 2.38 4.91 17.83
C ARG A 72 1.05 4.18 17.72
N ALA A 73 -0.05 4.90 17.51
CA ALA A 73 -1.38 4.32 17.39
C ALA A 73 -1.47 3.31 16.23
N TYR A 74 -0.86 3.63 15.08
CA TYR A 74 -0.84 2.72 13.94
C TYR A 74 0.02 1.47 14.21
N SER A 75 1.13 1.61 14.95
CA SER A 75 1.96 0.48 15.36
C SER A 75 1.19 -0.48 16.27
N GLU A 76 0.56 0.05 17.33
CA GLU A 76 -0.25 -0.72 18.28
C GLU A 76 -1.41 -1.46 17.57
N LEU A 77 -2.12 -0.76 16.68
CA LEU A 77 -3.18 -1.37 15.87
C LEU A 77 -2.65 -2.54 15.03
N LYS A 78 -1.48 -2.39 14.39
CA LYS A 78 -0.88 -3.47 13.60
C LYS A 78 -0.54 -4.68 14.48
N PHE A 79 0.00 -4.47 15.68
CA PHE A 79 0.28 -5.57 16.61
C PHE A 79 -0.98 -6.29 17.04
N LEU A 80 -2.03 -5.56 17.43
CA LEU A 80 -3.32 -6.13 17.81
C LEU A 80 -3.97 -6.93 16.68
N LEU A 81 -3.97 -6.39 15.46
CA LEU A 81 -4.52 -7.08 14.29
C LEU A 81 -3.70 -8.30 13.90
N ALA A 82 -2.37 -8.25 14.01
CA ALA A 82 -1.51 -9.40 13.72
C ALA A 82 -1.75 -10.54 14.73
N ALA A 83 -1.95 -10.21 16.01
CA ALA A 83 -2.31 -11.18 17.03
C ALA A 83 -3.70 -11.78 16.76
N LYS A 84 -4.70 -10.94 16.45
CA LYS A 84 -6.10 -11.35 16.23
C LYS A 84 -6.31 -12.12 14.92
N HIS A 85 -5.58 -11.79 13.87
CA HIS A 85 -5.79 -12.32 12.52
C HIS A 85 -4.54 -13.02 11.97
N ARG A 86 -3.87 -13.82 12.80
CA ARG A 86 -2.62 -14.53 12.45
C ARG A 86 -2.71 -15.32 11.15
N ASN A 87 -3.85 -15.99 10.92
CA ASN A 87 -4.07 -16.83 9.73
C ASN A 87 -4.99 -16.16 8.69
N ASN A 88 -5.43 -14.92 8.92
CA ASN A 88 -6.35 -14.23 8.02
C ASN A 88 -5.81 -12.88 7.57
N ARG A 89 -5.01 -12.91 6.50
CA ARG A 89 -4.38 -11.72 5.93
C ARG A 89 -5.38 -10.70 5.40
N GLU A 90 -6.54 -11.15 4.89
CA GLU A 90 -7.59 -10.26 4.40
C GLU A 90 -8.20 -9.46 5.56
N ALA A 91 -8.55 -10.13 6.66
CA ALA A 91 -9.08 -9.48 7.86
C ALA A 91 -8.06 -8.52 8.50
N TYR A 92 -6.77 -8.91 8.54
CA TYR A 92 -5.70 -8.00 8.96
C TYR A 92 -5.61 -6.74 8.09
N THR A 93 -5.75 -6.90 6.76
CA THR A 93 -5.71 -5.77 5.83
C THR A 93 -6.93 -4.86 5.99
N ALA A 94 -8.12 -5.46 6.12
CA ALA A 94 -9.37 -4.73 6.33
C ALA A 94 -9.40 -3.98 7.68
N GLY A 95 -8.88 -4.58 8.75
CA GLY A 95 -8.85 -3.96 10.08
C GLY A 95 -8.02 -2.68 10.13
N LYS A 96 -7.01 -2.53 9.26
CA LYS A 96 -6.23 -1.30 9.12
C LYS A 96 -6.95 -0.21 8.31
N GLN A 97 -7.91 -0.60 7.48
CA GLN A 97 -8.53 0.32 6.51
C GLN A 97 -9.28 1.46 7.22
N LYS A 98 -9.96 1.17 8.34
CA LYS A 98 -10.66 2.20 9.11
C LYS A 98 -9.70 3.29 9.59
N PHE A 99 -8.62 2.89 10.26
CA PHE A 99 -7.61 3.83 10.76
C PHE A 99 -6.98 4.66 9.63
N ILE A 100 -6.64 4.03 8.51
CA ILE A 100 -6.07 4.72 7.36
C ILE A 100 -7.05 5.79 6.84
N ASN A 101 -8.33 5.44 6.71
CA ASN A 101 -9.35 6.38 6.26
C ASN A 101 -9.52 7.54 7.24
N ASP A 102 -9.55 7.27 8.56
CA ASP A 102 -9.69 8.28 9.60
C ASP A 102 -8.51 9.29 9.53
N VAL A 103 -7.27 8.80 9.40
CA VAL A 103 -6.09 9.66 9.24
C VAL A 103 -6.16 10.49 7.96
N LEU A 104 -6.61 9.90 6.85
CA LEU A 104 -6.73 10.61 5.58
C LEU A 104 -7.78 11.72 5.62
N ILE A 105 -8.92 11.51 6.29
CA ILE A 105 -9.95 12.53 6.47
C ILE A 105 -9.40 13.71 7.28
N CYS A 106 -8.72 13.43 8.40
CA CYS A 106 -8.14 14.49 9.23
C CYS A 106 -7.04 15.25 8.50
N HIS A 107 -6.17 14.56 7.74
CA HIS A 107 -5.05 15.19 7.03
C HIS A 107 -5.49 16.01 5.82
N MET A 108 -6.62 15.69 5.18
CA MET A 108 -7.21 16.53 4.11
C MET A 108 -7.86 17.81 4.65
N GLY A 109 -8.12 17.90 5.96
CA GLY A 109 -8.65 19.12 6.61
C GLY A 109 -7.63 20.26 6.73
N ASP A 110 -6.34 19.96 6.62
CA ASP A 110 -5.25 20.93 6.85
C ASP A 110 -4.58 21.41 5.55
N GLY A 111 -5.18 21.15 4.38
CA GLY A 111 -4.52 21.36 3.09
C GLY A 111 -5.45 21.71 1.93
N HIS A 112 -6.24 22.79 2.04
CA HIS A 112 -6.77 23.47 0.85
C HIS A 112 -6.40 24.96 0.87
N SER A 113 -5.22 25.26 0.34
CA SER A 113 -4.85 26.56 -0.21
C SER A 113 -3.81 26.32 -1.30
N GLY A 114 -4.25 26.29 -2.54
CA GLY A 114 -3.42 26.22 -3.74
C GLY A 114 -4.33 26.47 -4.95
N PRO A 115 -4.06 27.50 -5.77
CA PRO A 115 -5.07 28.17 -6.56
C PRO A 115 -5.47 27.39 -7.81
N GLU A 116 -6.71 27.65 -8.24
CA GLU A 116 -7.21 27.36 -9.57
C GLU A 116 -6.32 27.99 -10.64
N ASN A 117 -6.01 27.23 -11.68
CA ASN A 117 -5.75 27.77 -13.02
C ASN A 117 -6.07 26.70 -14.07
#